data_AF-A0A967RJ93-F1
#
_entry.id   AF-A0A967RJ93-F1
#
_cell.length_a   1.000
_cell.length_b   1.000
_cell.length_c   1.000
_cell.angle_alpha   90.00
_cell.angle_beta   90.00
_cell.angle_gamma   90.00
#
_symmetry.space_group_name_H-M   'P 1'
#
loop_
_entity.id
_entity.type
_entity.pdbx_description
1 polymer ?
#
loop_
_entity_poly.entity_id
_entity_poly.type
_entity_poly.pdbx_seq_one_letter_code
_entity_poly.pdbx_strand_id
1 'polypeptide(L)'
;KEPEADHDNLMRVAPQPEETLQQLLARIGIPVDEIYTIFLNSKLLASRSLMAYRMGFQQVNEDPLDWNLEIAVKAGDRIGLFGRDMAAL
;
A
#
# COMPACT_ATOMS: atom_id res chain seq x y z
N LYS A 1 -12.23 14.44 12.75
CA LYS A 1 -10.86 14.49 13.29
C LYS A 1 -10.03 13.64 12.34
N GLU A 2 -9.24 14.24 11.47
CA GLU A 2 -8.27 13.46 10.69
C GLU A 2 -7.33 12.78 11.69
N PRO A 3 -7.00 11.49 11.52
CA PRO A 3 -6.00 10.86 12.38
C PRO A 3 -4.67 11.57 12.09
N GLU A 4 -4.16 12.29 13.10
CA GLU A 4 -2.78 12.77 13.05
C GLU A 4 -1.87 11.55 12.90
N ALA A 5 -1.02 11.56 11.87
CA ALA A 5 -0.01 10.55 11.69
C ALA A 5 0.99 10.67 12.85
N ASP A 6 0.73 9.93 13.92
CA ASP A 6 1.68 9.78 15.02
C ASP A 6 2.99 9.18 14.47
N HIS A 7 4.11 9.50 15.11
CA HIS A 7 5.44 9.11 14.63
C HIS A 7 5.61 7.59 14.49
N ASP A 8 4.78 6.80 15.17
CA ASP A 8 4.75 5.33 15.11
C ASP A 8 4.15 4.77 13.81
N ASN A 9 3.44 5.56 13.02
CA ASN A 9 2.78 5.11 11.77
C ASN A 9 3.61 5.38 10.50
N LEU A 10 4.80 5.96 10.64
CA LEU A 10 5.66 6.32 9.51
C LEU A 10 7.02 5.62 9.61
N MET A 11 7.32 4.82 8.60
CA MET A 11 8.65 4.21 8.46
C MET A 11 9.35 4.75 7.22
N ARG A 12 10.64 5.08 7.36
CA ARG A 12 11.52 5.47 6.23
C ARG A 12 12.45 4.33 5.90
N VAL A 13 12.39 3.87 4.65
CA VAL A 13 13.20 2.75 4.17
C VAL A 13 13.83 3.16 2.84
N ALA A 14 15.13 2.90 2.68
CA ALA A 14 15.77 2.99 1.39
C ALA A 14 15.43 1.74 0.56
N PRO A 15 14.87 1.88 -0.66
CA PRO A 15 14.66 0.74 -1.53
C PRO A 15 15.99 0.22 -2.06
N GLN A 16 16.09 -1.09 -2.28
CA GLN A 16 17.20 -1.69 -3.00
C GLN A 16 17.02 -1.49 -4.52
N PRO A 17 18.10 -1.58 -5.32
CA PRO A 17 17.98 -1.52 -6.78
C PRO A 17 17.01 -2.58 -7.30
N GLU A 18 16.07 -2.16 -8.17
CA GLU A 18 15.07 -3.03 -8.79
C GLU A 18 14.12 -3.75 -7.81
N GLU A 19 14.09 -3.31 -6.55
CA GLU A 19 13.24 -3.90 -5.51
C GLU A 19 11.76 -3.68 -5.84
N THR A 20 11.00 -4.76 -5.88
CA THR A 20 9.55 -4.69 -6.02
C THR A 20 8.88 -4.37 -4.69
N LEU A 21 7.63 -3.90 -4.72
CA LEU A 21 6.88 -3.64 -3.50
C LEU A 21 6.73 -4.91 -2.65
N GLN A 22 6.49 -6.06 -3.28
CA GLN A 22 6.44 -7.35 -2.58
C GLN A 22 7.76 -7.67 -1.84
N GLN A 23 8.89 -7.48 -2.51
CA GLN A 23 10.21 -7.73 -1.93
C GLN A 23 10.50 -6.77 -0.78
N LEU A 24 10.15 -5.49 -0.95
CA LEU A 24 10.29 -4.46 0.09
C LEU A 24 9.51 -4.85 1.34
N LEU A 25 8.22 -5.19 1.20
CA LEU A 25 7.35 -5.58 2.32
C LEU A 25 7.90 -6.81 3.06
N ALA A 26 8.32 -7.83 2.33
CA ALA A 26 8.93 -9.03 2.92
C ALA A 26 10.21 -8.70 3.70
N ARG A 27 11.08 -7.84 3.16
CA ARG A 27 12.36 -7.45 3.80
C ARG A 27 12.16 -6.69 5.09
N ILE A 28 11.13 -5.84 5.17
CA ILE A 28 10.82 -5.07 6.38
C ILE A 28 9.90 -5.85 7.35
N GLY A 29 9.56 -7.09 7.02
CA GLY A 29 8.79 -7.98 7.88
C GLY A 29 7.29 -7.66 7.94
N ILE A 30 6.73 -7.01 6.91
CA ILE A 30 5.28 -6.75 6.82
C ILE A 30 4.63 -7.87 5.98
N PRO A 31 3.76 -8.70 6.56
CA PRO A 31 3.09 -9.78 5.83
C PRO A 31 2.03 -9.23 4.87
N VAL A 32 2.11 -9.61 3.59
CA VAL A 32 1.15 -9.15 2.56
C VAL A 32 -0.27 -9.65 2.85
N ASP A 33 -0.41 -10.79 3.51
CA ASP A 33 -1.69 -11.33 3.94
C ASP A 33 -2.35 -10.49 5.04
N GLU A 34 -1.60 -9.74 5.85
CA GLU A 34 -2.16 -8.82 6.84
C GLU A 34 -2.64 -7.48 6.24
N ILE A 35 -2.24 -7.16 5.00
CA ILE A 35 -2.60 -5.89 4.35
C ILE A 35 -3.93 -6.01 3.60
N TYR A 36 -4.84 -5.06 3.79
CA TYR A 36 -6.15 -5.03 3.15
C TYR A 36 -6.24 -4.04 1.98
N THR A 37 -5.56 -2.89 2.07
CA THR A 37 -5.49 -1.91 0.99
C THR A 37 -4.12 -1.23 0.96
N ILE A 38 -3.64 -0.97 -0.25
CA ILE A 38 -2.34 -0.35 -0.53
C ILE A 38 -2.56 0.86 -1.43
N PHE A 39 -1.96 1.98 -1.02
CA PHE A 39 -1.83 3.18 -1.84
C PHE A 39 -0.37 3.41 -2.20
N LEU A 40 -0.11 3.83 -3.44
CA LEU A 40 1.19 4.30 -3.90
C LEU A 40 1.05 5.74 -4.40
N ASN A 41 1.81 6.66 -3.81
CA ASN A 41 1.80 8.08 -4.15
C ASN A 41 0.38 8.67 -4.18
N SER A 42 -0.41 8.36 -3.15
CA SER A 42 -1.81 8.77 -2.96
C SER A 42 -2.81 8.18 -3.97
N LYS A 43 -2.42 7.18 -4.76
CA LYS A 43 -3.29 6.45 -5.69
C LYS A 43 -3.50 5.02 -5.22
N LEU A 44 -4.71 4.50 -5.43
CA LEU A 44 -5.05 3.13 -5.09
C LEU A 44 -4.25 2.18 -5.98
N LEU A 45 -3.44 1.32 -5.36
CA LEU A 45 -2.67 0.31 -6.06
C LEU A 45 -3.36 -1.06 -5.99
N ALA A 46 -3.74 -1.47 -4.77
CA ALA A 46 -4.35 -2.77 -4.55
C ALA A 46 -5.35 -2.70 -3.40
N SER A 47 -6.54 -3.30 -3.55
CA SER A 47 -7.53 -3.45 -2.48
C SER A 47 -8.16 -4.84 -2.49
N ARG A 48 -8.35 -5.44 -1.31
CA ARG A 48 -9.19 -6.64 -1.14
C ARG A 48 -10.67 -6.28 -0.97
N SER A 49 -11.01 -4.99 -1.08
CA SER A 49 -12.37 -4.47 -1.00
C SER A 49 -12.85 -3.96 -2.35
N LEU A 50 -13.94 -4.55 -2.84
CA LEU A 50 -14.69 -4.00 -3.97
C LEU A 50 -15.23 -2.59 -3.67
N MET A 51 -15.42 -2.24 -2.39
CA MET A 51 -15.91 -0.93 -2.03
C MET A 51 -14.86 0.16 -2.23
N ALA A 52 -13.59 -0.11 -1.90
CA ALA A 52 -12.50 0.84 -2.15
C ALA A 52 -12.37 1.15 -3.65
N TYR A 53 -12.54 0.15 -4.52
CA TYR A 53 -12.61 0.36 -5.98
C TYR A 53 -13.74 1.32 -6.37
N ARG A 54 -14.92 1.21 -5.74
CA ARG A 54 -16.11 2.04 -6.04
C ARG A 54 -16.06 3.46 -5.45
N MET A 55 -15.12 3.75 -4.54
CA MET A 55 -14.99 5.07 -3.91
C MET A 55 -14.38 6.15 -4.83
N GLY A 56 -13.98 5.80 -6.06
CA GLY A 56 -13.52 6.78 -7.05
C GLY A 56 -12.10 7.31 -6.80
N PHE A 57 -11.28 6.58 -6.05
CA PHE A 57 -9.86 6.91 -5.92
C PHE A 57 -9.15 6.85 -7.28
N GLN A 58 -8.17 7.74 -7.49
CA GLN A 58 -7.25 7.59 -8.61
C GLN A 58 -6.50 6.27 -8.47
N GLN A 59 -6.39 5.51 -9.56
CA GLN A 59 -5.81 4.17 -9.56
C GLN A 59 -4.42 4.19 -10.21
N VAL A 60 -3.54 3.30 -9.75
CA VAL A 60 -2.22 3.09 -10.36
C VAL A 60 -2.34 2.15 -11.58
N ASN A 61 -3.18 1.14 -11.46
CA ASN A 61 -3.49 0.11 -12.45
C ASN A 61 -4.98 0.18 -12.85
N GLU A 62 -5.36 -0.57 -13.89
CA GLU A 62 -6.75 -0.62 -14.36
C GLU A 62 -7.67 -1.41 -13.42
N ASP A 63 -7.11 -2.42 -12.74
CA ASP A 63 -7.82 -3.24 -11.77
C ASP A 63 -7.04 -3.32 -10.44
N PRO A 64 -7.48 -2.60 -9.39
CA PRO A 64 -6.85 -2.67 -8.07
C PRO A 64 -7.24 -3.94 -7.31
N LEU A 65 -8.10 -4.81 -7.85
CA LEU A 65 -8.34 -6.15 -7.28
C LEU A 65 -7.28 -7.15 -7.77
N ASP A 66 -6.59 -6.87 -8.87
CA ASP A 66 -5.43 -7.61 -9.34
C ASP A 66 -4.24 -7.29 -8.42
N TRP A 67 -4.15 -8.03 -7.31
CA TRP A 67 -3.22 -7.86 -6.18
C TRP A 67 -1.75 -8.11 -6.56
N ASN A 68 -1.31 -7.56 -7.69
CA ASN A 68 0.01 -7.61 -8.24
C ASN A 68 0.90 -6.55 -7.61
N LEU A 69 1.87 -7.00 -6.82
CA LEU A 69 2.84 -6.16 -6.12
C LEU A 69 4.25 -6.23 -6.75
N GLU A 70 4.38 -6.76 -7.97
CA GLU A 70 5.62 -6.80 -8.76
C GLU A 70 5.93 -5.45 -9.43
N ILE A 71 5.58 -4.35 -8.75
CA ILE A 71 5.90 -3.00 -9.19
C ILE A 71 7.22 -2.55 -8.59
N ALA A 72 8.10 -1.93 -9.38
CA ALA A 72 9.36 -1.41 -8.90
C ALA A 72 9.15 -0.21 -7.97
N VAL A 73 9.74 -0.24 -6.77
CA VAL A 73 9.73 0.87 -5.82
C VAL A 73 10.89 1.81 -6.11
N LYS A 74 10.62 3.11 -6.13
CA LYS A 74 11.63 4.15 -6.38
C LYS A 74 11.87 4.99 -5.13
N ALA A 75 13.08 5.55 -5.05
CA ALA A 75 13.38 6.51 -4.01
C ALA A 75 12.40 7.71 -4.08
N GLY A 76 11.77 8.02 -2.95
CA GLY A 76 10.77 9.09 -2.83
C GLY A 76 9.32 8.62 -2.95
N ASP A 77 9.07 7.36 -3.34
CA ASP A 77 7.72 6.80 -3.31
C ASP A 77 7.14 6.77 -1.89
N ARG A 78 5.84 7.03 -1.80
CA ARG A 78 5.07 6.96 -0.55
C ARG A 78 4.08 5.81 -0.64
N ILE A 79 4.20 4.87 0.29
CA ILE A 79 3.36 3.67 0.33
C ILE A 79 2.46 3.76 1.57
N GLY A 80 1.14 3.77 1.37
CA GLY A 80 0.15 3.69 2.43
C GLY A 80 -0.33 2.26 2.58
N LEU A 81 -0.21 1.69 3.78
CA LEU A 81 -0.64 0.33 4.09
C LEU A 81 -1.77 0.36 5.11
N PHE A 82 -2.88 -0.30 4.78
CA PHE A 82 -4.04 -0.43 5.68
C PHE A 82 -4.24 -1.91 5.97
N GLY A 83 -4.13 -2.29 7.24
CA GLY A 83 -4.23 -3.69 7.68
C GLY A 83 -5.65 -4.23 7.64
N ARG A 84 -5.79 -5.57 7.68
CA ARG A 84 -7.07 -6.28 7.75
C ARG A 84 -7.86 -6.00 9.02
N ASP A 85 -7.16 -5.75 10.12
CA ASP A 85 -7.77 -5.49 11.43
C ASP A 85 -8.32 -4.06 11.55
N MET A 86 -8.13 -3.22 10.54
CA MET A 86 -8.87 -1.97 10.46
C MET A 86 -10.32 -2.29 10.11
N ALA A 87 -11.27 -1.73 10.87
CA ALA A 87 -12.68 -1.73 10.47
C ALA A 87 -12.76 -1.19 9.04
N ALA A 88 -13.05 -2.08 8.09
CA ALA A 88 -13.23 -1.71 6.71
C ALA A 88 -14.35 -0.67 6.67
N LEU A 89 -13.98 0.59 6.34
CA LEU A 89 -14.93 1.63 5.97
C LEU A 89 -15.89 1.10 4.92
#